data_AF-X1AD69-F1
#
_entry.id   AF-X1AD69-F1
#
_cell.length_a   1.000
_cell.length_b   1.000
_cell.length_c   1.000
_cell.angle_alpha   90.00
_cell.angle_beta   90.00
_cell.angle_gamma   90.00
#
_symmetry.space_group_name_H-M   'P 1'
#
loop_
_entity.id
_entity.type
_entity.pdbx_description
1 polymer ?
#
loop_
_entity_poly.entity_id
_entity_poly.type
_entity_poly.pdbx_seq_one_letter_code
_entity_poly.pdbx_strand_id
1 'polypeptide(L)'
;MEKMVADPEIKKVIIVSDCVYTQKADSRKGGVGTETQIISKEIYDKVEQDKFVVVIAEKDEYGKPYLPTYYKSRIYIDLSEPDNYAENFERLLRWIYDKPLYKKPEIGKMPSFLSEGKQILLGTTVSFRRAINVIKDGKPYSAGALKEYFEIFVQNLEKFRIKNYKGEFDEAIMKNIEAFLPYRNEVIQIFSAIARYSPKEEHIESLNRFFESLIPYMFRPESVTSWREWDSDNFRFIIHELFLYAIAILVKLERFQQASMLLSQSYYVPGNSDYGRDVMVSYSVFRQCMESLEYRNKRLKLRRLSLRADLLKERCQTTGIDFRYLMQADFVLFIRTELYAEDLFDSWWPEILLYLGHFPGPFEIFARAESKRYFEKMKCLFDIQSPDDFKQLLEEYQQGKRELPRWERHSFNPALLLNIKKLVTRP
;
A
#
# COMPACT_ATOMS: atom_id res chain seq x y z
N MET A 1 -14.81 44.62 -23.31
CA MET A 1 -14.00 43.47 -23.79
C MET A 1 -12.51 43.70 -23.67
N GLU A 2 -11.92 44.78 -24.19
CA GLU A 2 -10.47 45.02 -24.02
C GLU A 2 -9.98 45.00 -22.55
N LYS A 3 -10.82 45.45 -21.60
CA LYS A 3 -10.53 45.36 -20.16
C LYS A 3 -10.21 43.93 -19.68
N MET A 4 -10.79 42.88 -20.26
CA MET A 4 -10.50 41.50 -19.83
C MET A 4 -9.04 41.10 -20.08
N VAL A 5 -8.40 41.73 -21.07
CA VAL A 5 -6.98 41.51 -21.41
C VAL A 5 -6.09 42.52 -20.69
N ALA A 6 -6.49 43.80 -20.70
CA ALA A 6 -5.66 44.90 -20.19
C ALA A 6 -5.69 45.08 -18.66
N ASP A 7 -6.75 44.63 -17.98
CA ASP A 7 -6.89 44.80 -16.53
C ASP A 7 -6.16 43.69 -15.76
N PRO A 8 -5.15 44.03 -14.93
CA PRO A 8 -4.41 43.06 -14.13
C PRO A 8 -5.21 42.47 -12.96
N GLU A 9 -6.35 43.07 -12.57
CA GLU A 9 -7.22 42.49 -11.53
C GLU A 9 -8.02 41.28 -12.05
N ILE A 10 -8.22 41.19 -13.37
CA ILE A 10 -8.92 40.06 -14.00
C ILE A 10 -7.92 38.93 -14.26
N LYS A 11 -7.88 37.98 -13.31
CA LYS A 11 -6.95 36.84 -13.33
C LYS A 11 -7.42 35.65 -14.17
N LYS A 12 -8.73 35.44 -14.27
CA LYS A 12 -9.36 34.24 -14.87
C LYS A 12 -10.55 34.66 -15.74
N VAL A 13 -10.62 34.12 -16.96
CA VAL A 13 -11.70 34.35 -17.92
C VAL A 13 -12.23 33.01 -18.41
N ILE A 14 -13.52 32.77 -18.18
CA ILE A 14 -14.23 31.57 -18.63
C ILE A 14 -14.93 31.89 -19.94
N ILE A 15 -14.71 31.06 -20.95
CA ILE A 15 -15.39 31.14 -22.25
C ILE A 15 -16.38 29.99 -22.31
N VAL A 16 -17.67 30.30 -22.23
CA VAL A 16 -18.73 29.29 -22.37
C VAL A 16 -18.98 29.07 -23.86
N SER A 17 -18.72 27.86 -24.32
CA SER A 17 -18.83 27.49 -25.73
C SER A 17 -20.01 26.56 -25.97
N ASP A 18 -20.95 27.07 -26.75
CA ASP A 18 -22.07 26.33 -27.35
C ASP A 18 -21.94 26.39 -28.89
N CYS A 19 -22.88 25.77 -29.59
CA CYS A 19 -22.96 25.72 -31.04
C CYS A 19 -23.08 27.12 -31.64
N VAL A 20 -23.88 28.00 -31.03
CA VAL A 20 -24.10 29.37 -31.51
C VAL A 20 -22.84 30.22 -31.37
N TYR A 21 -22.14 30.10 -30.24
CA TYR A 21 -20.89 30.78 -29.96
C TYR A 21 -19.79 30.31 -30.92
N THR A 22 -19.66 29.00 -31.11
CA THR A 22 -18.67 28.41 -32.02
C THR A 22 -18.90 28.88 -33.45
N GLN A 23 -20.14 28.86 -33.93
CA GLN A 23 -20.49 29.33 -35.27
C GLN A 23 -20.19 30.82 -35.46
N LYS A 24 -20.52 31.68 -34.48
CA LYS A 24 -20.24 33.13 -34.55
C LYS A 24 -18.74 33.44 -34.50
N ALA A 25 -17.99 32.73 -33.65
CA ALA A 25 -16.55 32.86 -33.54
C ALA A 25 -15.83 32.47 -34.84
N ASP A 26 -16.22 31.35 -35.45
CA ASP A 26 -15.60 30.85 -36.69
C ASP A 26 -16.04 31.64 -37.94
N SER A 27 -17.32 32.06 -38.02
CA SER A 27 -17.86 32.80 -39.18
C SER A 27 -17.64 34.31 -39.14
N ARG A 28 -17.13 34.85 -38.02
CA ARG A 28 -16.80 36.27 -37.81
C ARG A 28 -17.96 37.25 -38.10
N LYS A 29 -19.21 36.82 -37.91
CA LYS A 29 -20.42 37.63 -38.14
C LYS A 29 -21.06 38.09 -36.82
N GLY A 30 -21.48 39.37 -36.77
CA GLY A 30 -22.38 39.90 -35.73
C GLY A 30 -21.72 40.31 -34.40
N GLY A 31 -20.77 41.24 -34.41
CA GLY A 31 -20.22 41.88 -33.18
C GLY A 31 -19.22 41.05 -32.36
N VAL A 32 -19.22 39.72 -32.52
CA VAL A 32 -18.30 38.76 -31.84
C VAL A 32 -16.90 38.71 -32.50
N GLY A 33 -16.73 39.33 -33.66
CA GLY A 33 -15.47 39.33 -34.42
C GLY A 33 -14.30 40.03 -33.70
N THR A 34 -14.54 41.19 -33.11
CA THR A 34 -13.52 41.96 -32.37
C THR A 34 -13.10 41.24 -31.09
N GLU A 35 -14.07 40.64 -30.40
CA GLU A 35 -13.86 39.82 -29.19
C GLU A 35 -12.99 38.60 -29.47
N THR A 36 -13.33 37.89 -30.56
CA THR A 36 -12.59 36.71 -31.00
C THR A 36 -11.17 37.06 -31.43
N GLN A 37 -10.95 38.23 -32.04
CA GLN A 37 -9.61 38.71 -32.41
C GLN A 37 -8.75 39.05 -31.18
N ILE A 38 -9.33 39.70 -30.19
CA ILE A 38 -8.63 40.05 -28.94
C ILE A 38 -8.26 38.78 -28.17
N ILE A 39 -9.20 37.83 -28.03
CA ILE A 39 -8.98 36.56 -27.33
C ILE A 39 -7.99 35.68 -28.09
N SER A 40 -8.15 35.50 -29.41
CA SER A 40 -7.24 34.66 -30.18
C SER A 40 -5.81 35.21 -30.13
N LYS A 41 -5.62 36.52 -30.32
CA LYS A 41 -4.29 37.14 -30.24
C LYS A 41 -3.63 36.93 -28.87
N GLU A 42 -4.35 37.17 -27.77
CA GLU A 42 -3.82 37.00 -26.42
C GLU A 42 -3.51 35.52 -26.09
N ILE A 43 -4.32 34.58 -26.61
CA ILE A 43 -4.09 33.15 -26.49
C ILE A 43 -2.84 32.70 -27.28
N TYR A 44 -2.55 33.32 -28.43
CA TYR A 44 -1.38 32.99 -29.25
C TYR A 44 -0.07 33.67 -28.76
N ASP A 45 -0.13 34.89 -28.23
CA ASP A 45 1.05 35.74 -27.98
C ASP A 45 1.77 35.49 -26.64
N LYS A 46 1.16 34.80 -25.66
CA LYS A 46 1.77 34.60 -24.32
C LYS A 46 2.12 33.15 -24.00
N VAL A 47 3.29 32.95 -23.38
CA VAL A 47 3.91 31.65 -23.03
C VAL A 47 3.35 31.06 -21.72
N GLU A 48 2.83 31.87 -20.81
CA GLU A 48 2.14 31.42 -19.58
C GLU A 48 0.63 31.61 -19.75
N GLN A 49 -0.11 30.50 -19.92
CA GLN A 49 -1.48 30.48 -20.47
C GLN A 49 -2.53 30.00 -19.46
N ASP A 50 -2.52 30.55 -18.25
CA ASP A 50 -3.46 30.14 -17.18
C ASP A 50 -4.67 31.07 -17.02
N LYS A 51 -4.82 32.07 -17.90
CA LYS A 51 -5.86 33.11 -17.82
C LYS A 51 -7.18 32.73 -18.50
N PHE A 52 -7.18 31.97 -19.58
CA PHE A 52 -8.38 31.61 -20.34
C PHE A 52 -8.66 30.11 -20.27
N VAL A 53 -9.91 29.72 -20.03
CA VAL A 53 -10.37 28.33 -20.17
C VAL A 53 -11.70 28.29 -20.93
N VAL A 54 -11.83 27.35 -21.86
CA VAL A 54 -13.11 27.06 -22.51
C VAL A 54 -13.87 26.02 -21.70
N VAL A 55 -15.14 26.32 -21.42
CA VAL A 55 -16.11 25.41 -20.81
C VAL A 55 -17.16 25.09 -21.86
N ILE A 56 -17.36 23.82 -22.17
CA ILE A 56 -18.42 23.41 -23.10
C ILE A 56 -19.69 23.07 -22.33
N ALA A 57 -20.82 23.53 -22.86
CA ALA A 57 -22.15 23.25 -22.33
C ALA A 57 -22.87 22.14 -23.12
N GLU A 58 -22.43 21.86 -24.35
CA GLU A 58 -23.07 20.91 -25.26
C GLU A 58 -22.06 20.24 -26.20
N LYS A 59 -22.46 19.10 -26.76
CA LYS A 59 -21.75 18.31 -27.77
C LYS A 59 -22.63 18.10 -29.00
N ASP A 60 -22.02 17.80 -30.13
CA ASP A 60 -22.74 17.44 -31.35
C ASP A 60 -23.31 16.01 -31.29
N GLU A 61 -24.06 15.63 -32.34
CA GLU A 61 -24.70 14.31 -32.47
C GLU A 61 -23.70 13.13 -32.49
N TYR A 62 -22.40 13.41 -32.66
CA TYR A 62 -21.32 12.44 -32.68
C TYR A 62 -20.48 12.47 -31.39
N GLY A 63 -20.92 13.19 -30.36
CA GLY A 63 -20.24 13.32 -29.07
C GLY A 63 -19.01 14.23 -29.10
N LYS A 64 -18.86 15.06 -30.14
CA LYS A 64 -17.73 15.99 -30.28
C LYS A 64 -18.07 17.36 -29.67
N PRO A 65 -17.11 18.00 -28.97
CA PRO A 65 -17.35 19.29 -28.34
C PRO A 65 -17.42 20.44 -29.36
N TYR A 66 -18.30 21.41 -29.11
CA TYR A 66 -18.34 22.68 -29.86
C TYR A 66 -17.21 23.59 -29.39
N LEU A 67 -16.09 23.58 -30.14
CA LEU A 67 -14.90 24.39 -29.86
C LEU A 67 -14.58 25.32 -31.04
N PRO A 68 -14.34 26.62 -30.78
CA PRO A 68 -13.84 27.55 -31.78
C PRO A 68 -12.52 27.08 -32.36
N THR A 69 -12.28 27.40 -33.64
CA THR A 69 -11.11 26.88 -34.36
C THR A 69 -9.77 27.29 -33.73
N TYR A 70 -9.70 28.44 -33.06
CA TYR A 70 -8.50 28.91 -32.35
C TYR A 70 -8.18 28.14 -31.05
N TYR A 71 -9.09 27.30 -30.55
CA TYR A 71 -8.95 26.61 -29.24
C TYR A 71 -8.89 25.09 -29.36
N LYS A 72 -8.98 24.51 -30.57
CA LYS A 72 -9.05 23.04 -30.79
C LYS A 72 -7.87 22.24 -30.23
N SER A 73 -6.69 22.83 -30.09
CA SER A 73 -5.48 22.15 -29.60
C SER A 73 -5.24 22.29 -28.09
N ARG A 74 -6.19 22.85 -27.34
CA ARG A 74 -6.03 23.22 -25.92
C ARG A 74 -6.97 22.44 -25.02
N ILE A 75 -6.60 22.37 -23.74
CA ILE A 75 -7.42 21.74 -22.70
C ILE A 75 -8.67 22.61 -22.44
N TYR A 76 -9.84 21.97 -22.48
CA TYR A 76 -11.14 22.54 -22.13
C TYR A 76 -11.76 21.76 -20.97
N ILE A 77 -12.80 22.32 -20.36
CA ILE A 77 -13.58 21.69 -19.30
C ILE A 77 -14.96 21.33 -19.86
N ASP A 78 -15.40 20.11 -19.61
CA ASP A 78 -16.66 19.56 -20.14
C ASP A 78 -17.75 19.51 -19.07
N LEU A 79 -18.77 20.36 -19.20
CA LEU A 79 -19.92 20.37 -18.30
C LEU A 79 -21.22 19.91 -19.00
N SER A 80 -21.11 19.30 -20.18
CA SER A 80 -22.27 18.88 -20.99
C SER A 80 -22.94 17.59 -20.51
N GLU A 81 -22.21 16.74 -19.80
CA GLU A 81 -22.67 15.40 -19.39
C GLU A 81 -22.97 15.33 -17.89
N PRO A 82 -24.14 14.80 -17.47
CA PRO A 82 -24.49 14.68 -16.05
C PRO A 82 -23.52 13.81 -15.26
N ASP A 83 -23.06 12.69 -15.85
CA ASP A 83 -22.21 11.70 -15.17
C ASP A 83 -20.84 12.26 -14.77
N ASN A 84 -20.32 13.21 -15.56
CA ASN A 84 -19.00 13.81 -15.37
C ASN A 84 -19.07 15.26 -14.84
N TYR A 85 -20.29 15.78 -14.60
CA TYR A 85 -20.52 17.18 -14.23
C TYR A 85 -19.82 17.55 -12.92
N ALA A 86 -19.98 16.74 -11.88
CA ALA A 86 -19.43 17.03 -10.54
C ALA A 86 -17.90 17.10 -10.55
N GLU A 87 -17.24 16.16 -11.23
CA GLU A 87 -15.78 16.11 -11.36
C GLU A 87 -15.25 17.30 -12.18
N ASN A 88 -15.86 17.58 -13.34
CA ASN A 88 -15.42 18.68 -14.19
C ASN A 88 -15.73 20.05 -13.58
N PHE A 89 -16.79 20.16 -12.79
CA PHE A 89 -17.08 21.35 -11.99
C PHE A 89 -16.02 21.57 -10.89
N GLU A 90 -15.57 20.50 -10.22
CA GLU A 90 -14.43 20.58 -9.29
C GLU A 90 -13.14 21.03 -10.01
N ARG A 91 -12.88 20.51 -11.21
CA ARG A 91 -11.73 20.95 -12.04
C ARG A 91 -11.79 22.44 -12.37
N LEU A 92 -12.98 22.96 -12.69
CA LEU A 92 -13.19 24.40 -12.92
C LEU A 92 -12.90 25.23 -11.66
N LEU A 93 -13.44 24.82 -10.51
CA LEU A 93 -13.19 25.49 -9.23
C LEU A 93 -11.70 25.51 -8.89
N ARG A 94 -11.01 24.38 -9.06
CA ARG A 94 -9.57 24.28 -8.84
C ARG A 94 -8.77 25.22 -9.74
N TRP A 95 -9.15 25.34 -11.01
CA TRP A 95 -8.54 26.29 -11.95
C TRP A 95 -8.78 27.76 -11.56
N ILE A 96 -9.98 28.10 -11.05
CA ILE A 96 -10.32 29.45 -10.57
C ILE A 96 -9.41 29.85 -9.40
N TYR A 97 -9.07 28.91 -8.51
CA TYR A 97 -8.28 29.16 -7.30
C TYR A 97 -6.79 28.79 -7.40
N ASP A 98 -6.27 28.54 -8.61
CA ASP A 98 -4.88 28.11 -8.86
C ASP A 98 -4.45 26.89 -8.02
N LYS A 99 -5.38 25.94 -7.81
CA LYS A 99 -5.12 24.68 -7.11
C LYS A 99 -4.84 23.58 -8.13
N PRO A 100 -3.65 22.94 -8.13
CA PRO A 100 -3.36 21.86 -9.06
C PRO A 100 -4.28 20.66 -8.79
N LEU A 101 -4.75 20.02 -9.86
CA LEU A 101 -5.55 18.78 -9.78
C LEU A 101 -4.75 17.64 -9.15
N TYR A 102 -3.45 17.60 -9.46
CA TYR A 102 -2.48 16.68 -8.89
C TYR A 102 -1.35 17.48 -8.24
N LYS A 103 -1.27 17.46 -6.91
CA LYS A 103 -0.11 17.98 -6.20
C LYS A 103 1.03 17.00 -6.49
N LYS A 104 2.11 17.44 -7.16
CA LYS A 104 3.32 16.61 -7.30
C LYS A 104 3.68 16.11 -5.89
N PRO A 105 3.87 14.80 -5.69
CA PRO A 105 4.37 14.31 -4.41
C PRO A 105 5.69 15.03 -4.13
N GLU A 106 5.97 15.32 -2.86
CA GLU A 106 7.25 15.89 -2.47
C GLU A 106 8.38 15.04 -3.07
N ILE A 107 9.42 15.69 -3.61
CA ILE A 107 10.60 14.98 -4.10
C ILE A 107 11.08 14.09 -2.95
N GLY A 108 11.10 12.78 -3.19
CA GLY A 108 11.56 11.81 -2.20
C GLY A 108 12.93 12.24 -1.67
N LYS A 109 13.11 12.17 -0.35
CA LYS A 109 14.42 12.45 0.26
C LYS A 109 15.46 11.55 -0.40
N MET A 110 16.67 12.09 -0.59
CA MET A 110 17.82 11.31 -1.04
C MET A 110 17.88 10.00 -0.26
N PRO A 111 17.88 8.83 -0.93
CA PRO A 111 17.93 7.55 -0.24
C PRO A 111 19.12 7.52 0.71
N SER A 112 18.90 7.20 1.98
CA SER A 112 19.94 7.33 3.00
C SER A 112 21.17 6.45 2.73
N PHE A 113 21.05 5.43 1.86
CA PHE A 113 22.17 4.60 1.45
C PHE A 113 23.27 5.35 0.66
N LEU A 114 22.97 6.53 0.11
CA LEU A 114 23.94 7.39 -0.58
C LEU A 114 24.62 8.41 0.36
N SER A 115 24.25 8.44 1.65
CA SER A 115 24.89 9.32 2.63
C SER A 115 26.15 8.67 3.20
N GLU A 116 27.24 9.43 3.35
CA GLU A 116 28.58 9.01 3.81
C GLU A 116 28.65 8.58 5.30
N GLY A 117 27.61 7.93 5.82
CA GLY A 117 27.61 7.29 7.13
C GLY A 117 28.16 5.87 7.08
N LYS A 118 28.61 5.35 8.23
CA LYS A 118 28.90 3.91 8.40
C LYS A 118 27.66 3.09 8.01
N GLN A 119 27.68 2.52 6.82
CA GLN A 119 26.60 1.66 6.34
C GLN A 119 26.65 0.32 7.07
N ILE A 120 25.51 -0.14 7.59
CA ILE A 120 25.43 -1.46 8.23
C ILE A 120 25.51 -2.51 7.12
N LEU A 121 26.51 -3.40 7.17
CA LEU A 121 26.74 -4.46 6.20
C LEU A 121 26.38 -5.84 6.77
N LEU A 122 25.34 -6.49 6.22
CA LEU A 122 24.99 -7.88 6.58
C LEU A 122 25.91 -8.91 5.94
N GLY A 123 26.59 -8.59 4.83
CA GLY A 123 27.45 -9.55 4.13
C GLY A 123 26.68 -10.61 3.34
N THR A 124 25.40 -10.37 3.06
CA THR A 124 24.47 -11.30 2.40
C THR A 124 24.58 -11.32 0.88
N THR A 125 25.20 -10.32 0.25
CA THR A 125 25.11 -10.13 -1.21
C THR A 125 25.60 -11.33 -2.04
N VAL A 126 26.65 -12.04 -1.60
CA VAL A 126 27.18 -13.20 -2.33
C VAL A 126 26.23 -14.39 -2.22
N SER A 127 25.81 -14.74 -0.99
CA SER A 127 24.87 -15.84 -0.75
C SER A 127 23.50 -15.56 -1.34
N PHE A 128 23.05 -14.30 -1.32
CA PHE A 128 21.83 -13.83 -1.99
C PHE A 128 21.87 -14.11 -3.49
N ARG A 129 22.91 -13.65 -4.20
CA ARG A 129 23.05 -13.86 -5.65
C ARG A 129 23.09 -15.35 -5.99
N ARG A 130 23.82 -16.14 -5.20
CA ARG A 130 23.88 -17.59 -5.35
C ARG A 130 22.49 -18.21 -5.19
N ALA A 131 21.77 -17.90 -4.11
CA ALA A 131 20.43 -18.41 -3.83
C ALA A 131 19.44 -18.06 -4.96
N ILE A 132 19.43 -16.81 -5.43
CA ILE A 132 18.57 -16.37 -6.54
C ILE A 132 18.85 -17.18 -7.82
N ASN A 133 20.11 -17.32 -8.20
CA ASN A 133 20.46 -18.02 -9.44
C ASN A 133 20.08 -19.49 -9.37
N VAL A 134 20.40 -20.17 -8.27
CA VAL A 134 20.12 -21.62 -8.15
C VAL A 134 18.63 -21.93 -8.05
N ILE A 135 17.83 -21.04 -7.44
CA ILE A 135 16.37 -21.15 -7.39
C ILE A 135 15.78 -20.96 -8.79
N LYS A 136 16.21 -19.93 -9.52
CA LYS A 136 15.74 -19.64 -10.88
C LYS A 136 16.12 -20.73 -11.89
N ASP A 137 17.33 -21.27 -11.76
CA ASP A 137 17.85 -22.33 -12.62
C ASP A 137 17.36 -23.73 -12.22
N GLY A 138 16.56 -23.85 -11.16
CA GLY A 138 16.00 -25.13 -10.70
C GLY A 138 17.06 -26.13 -10.24
N LYS A 139 18.19 -25.68 -9.70
CA LYS A 139 19.27 -26.59 -9.25
C LYS A 139 18.82 -27.42 -8.04
N PRO A 140 19.26 -28.70 -7.93
CA PRO A 140 18.82 -29.59 -6.86
C PRO A 140 19.26 -29.15 -5.46
N TYR A 141 20.37 -28.42 -5.34
CA TYR A 141 20.88 -27.90 -4.07
C TYR A 141 20.31 -26.50 -3.71
N SER A 142 19.25 -26.05 -4.38
CA SER A 142 18.69 -24.71 -4.17
C SER A 142 18.18 -24.48 -2.75
N ALA A 143 17.60 -25.49 -2.11
CA ALA A 143 17.20 -25.41 -0.69
C ALA A 143 18.41 -25.17 0.24
N GLY A 144 19.55 -25.83 0.00
CA GLY A 144 20.77 -25.63 0.78
C GLY A 144 21.33 -24.22 0.64
N ALA A 145 21.41 -23.70 -0.59
CA ALA A 145 21.87 -22.33 -0.83
C ALA A 145 20.94 -21.26 -0.22
N LEU A 146 19.62 -21.54 -0.20
CA LEU A 146 18.64 -20.68 0.46
C LEU A 146 18.86 -20.64 1.97
N LYS A 147 19.08 -21.79 2.61
CA LYS A 147 19.37 -21.90 4.04
C LYS A 147 20.64 -21.14 4.41
N GLU A 148 21.72 -21.31 3.64
CA GLU A 148 22.98 -20.56 3.83
C GLU A 148 22.77 -19.04 3.79
N TYR A 149 21.96 -18.54 2.84
CA TYR A 149 21.60 -17.13 2.80
C TYR A 149 20.82 -16.69 4.05
N PHE A 150 19.81 -17.45 4.48
CA PHE A 150 19.02 -17.12 5.67
C PHE A 150 19.83 -17.17 6.96
N GLU A 151 20.74 -18.14 7.12
CA GLU A 151 21.63 -18.22 8.28
C GLU A 151 22.53 -16.98 8.39
N ILE A 152 23.18 -16.59 7.28
CA ILE A 152 24.00 -15.37 7.23
C ILE A 152 23.15 -14.13 7.54
N PHE A 153 21.94 -14.06 6.98
CA PHE A 153 21.04 -12.94 7.20
C PHE A 153 20.65 -12.81 8.68
N VAL A 154 20.17 -13.90 9.28
CA VAL A 154 19.70 -13.95 10.67
C VAL A 154 20.85 -13.68 11.63
N GLN A 155 22.02 -14.29 11.44
CA GLN A 155 23.19 -14.07 12.32
C GLN A 155 23.64 -12.61 12.31
N ASN A 156 23.66 -11.98 11.14
CA ASN A 156 24.12 -10.60 11.00
C ASN A 156 23.04 -9.57 11.36
N LEU A 157 21.79 -9.98 11.53
CA LEU A 157 20.69 -9.07 11.87
C LEU A 157 20.92 -8.35 13.21
N GLU A 158 21.66 -8.95 14.14
CA GLU A 158 22.07 -8.31 15.41
C GLU A 158 22.85 -6.99 15.20
N LYS A 159 23.50 -6.80 14.04
CA LYS A 159 24.15 -5.53 13.68
C LYS A 159 23.18 -4.35 13.57
N PHE A 160 21.89 -4.63 13.36
CA PHE A 160 20.83 -3.62 13.37
C PHE A 160 20.31 -3.30 14.77
N ARG A 161 20.76 -3.99 15.83
CA ARG A 161 20.34 -3.64 17.20
C ARG A 161 20.86 -2.25 17.55
N ILE A 162 19.95 -1.35 17.89
CA ILE A 162 20.29 0.03 18.22
C ILE A 162 20.94 0.04 19.60
N LYS A 163 22.24 0.34 19.63
CA LYS A 163 23.05 0.50 20.85
C LYS A 163 23.66 1.91 20.84
N ASN A 164 23.74 2.55 22.00
CA ASN A 164 24.48 3.80 22.21
C ASN A 164 24.16 4.90 21.16
N TYR A 165 22.87 5.26 21.02
CA TYR A 165 22.44 6.32 20.11
C TYR A 165 22.59 7.71 20.76
N LYS A 166 22.70 8.75 19.91
CA LYS A 166 22.66 10.16 20.33
C LYS A 166 21.34 10.78 19.88
N GLY A 167 20.73 11.60 20.74
CA GLY A 167 19.47 12.29 20.46
C GLY A 167 18.24 11.44 20.79
N GLU A 168 17.15 11.65 20.06
CA GLU A 168 15.88 10.95 20.26
C GLU A 168 15.92 9.51 19.73
N PHE A 169 15.40 8.57 20.50
CA PHE A 169 15.43 7.14 20.15
C PHE A 169 14.63 6.82 18.90
N ASP A 170 13.48 7.47 18.73
CA ASP A 170 12.62 7.22 17.58
C ASP A 170 13.27 7.68 16.26
N GLU A 171 14.15 8.70 16.28
CA GLU A 171 14.97 9.05 15.10
C GLU A 171 16.00 7.96 14.77
N ALA A 172 16.57 7.32 15.79
CA ALA A 172 17.50 6.20 15.60
C ALA A 172 16.77 5.00 14.97
N ILE A 173 15.55 4.72 15.41
CA ILE A 173 14.67 3.70 14.80
C ILE A 173 14.40 4.02 13.34
N MET A 174 14.00 5.26 13.02
CA MET A 174 13.72 5.65 11.63
C MET A 174 14.94 5.47 10.72
N LYS A 175 16.12 5.90 11.17
CA LYS A 175 17.38 5.71 10.42
C LYS A 175 17.73 4.24 10.25
N ASN A 176 17.48 3.42 11.26
CA ASN A 176 17.76 1.99 11.24
C ASN A 176 16.85 1.24 10.25
N ILE A 177 15.54 1.53 10.26
CA ILE A 177 14.55 0.99 9.31
C ILE A 177 14.90 1.39 7.86
N GLU A 178 15.36 2.61 7.67
CA GLU A 178 15.79 3.10 6.35
C GLU A 178 17.08 2.40 5.89
N ALA A 179 18.08 2.26 6.77
CA ALA A 179 19.32 1.54 6.48
C ALA A 179 19.10 0.06 6.13
N PHE A 180 17.96 -0.53 6.52
CA PHE A 180 17.61 -1.90 6.22
C PHE A 180 17.04 -2.12 4.80
N LEU A 181 16.69 -1.05 4.07
CA LEU A 181 16.05 -1.14 2.75
C LEU A 181 16.73 -2.10 1.75
N PRO A 182 18.08 -2.12 1.59
CA PRO A 182 18.73 -3.03 0.66
C PRO A 182 18.46 -4.50 1.00
N TYR A 183 18.50 -4.86 2.28
CA TYR A 183 18.30 -6.22 2.76
C TYR A 183 16.84 -6.65 2.69
N ARG A 184 15.91 -5.72 2.94
CA ARG A 184 14.49 -5.95 2.67
C ARG A 184 14.26 -6.28 1.19
N ASN A 185 14.92 -5.57 0.28
CA ASN A 185 14.81 -5.81 -1.16
C ASN A 185 15.43 -7.15 -1.59
N GLU A 186 16.54 -7.58 -0.98
CA GLU A 186 17.11 -8.92 -1.17
C GLU A 186 16.08 -10.00 -0.77
N VAL A 187 15.50 -9.89 0.43
CA VAL A 187 14.53 -10.86 0.94
C VAL A 187 13.24 -10.91 0.09
N ILE A 188 12.70 -9.77 -0.32
CA ILE A 188 11.54 -9.71 -1.23
C ILE A 188 11.83 -10.43 -2.55
N GLN A 189 13.04 -10.26 -3.10
CA GLN A 189 13.43 -10.95 -4.33
C GLN A 189 13.52 -12.46 -4.13
N ILE A 190 14.01 -12.91 -2.97
CA ILE A 190 14.01 -14.34 -2.61
C ILE A 190 12.58 -14.89 -2.52
N PHE A 191 11.67 -14.21 -1.81
CA PHE A 191 10.25 -14.61 -1.74
C PHE A 191 9.63 -14.70 -3.13
N SER A 192 9.89 -13.70 -3.96
CA SER A 192 9.48 -13.63 -5.36
C SER A 192 10.05 -14.76 -6.22
N ALA A 193 11.28 -15.21 -5.97
CA ALA A 193 11.92 -16.29 -6.69
C ALA A 193 11.35 -17.65 -6.25
N ILE A 194 11.20 -17.87 -4.95
CA ILE A 194 10.57 -19.09 -4.40
C ILE A 194 9.16 -19.25 -4.98
N ALA A 195 8.32 -18.23 -4.85
CA ALA A 195 6.93 -18.30 -5.30
C ALA A 195 6.78 -18.58 -6.82
N ARG A 196 7.71 -18.06 -7.65
CA ARG A 196 7.66 -18.23 -9.12
C ARG A 196 8.29 -19.54 -9.60
N TYR A 197 9.47 -19.89 -9.08
CA TYR A 197 10.32 -20.93 -9.65
C TYR A 197 10.39 -22.19 -8.80
N SER A 198 10.22 -22.09 -7.48
CA SER A 198 10.32 -23.24 -6.58
C SER A 198 9.37 -23.15 -5.38
N PRO A 199 8.03 -23.15 -5.58
CA PRO A 199 7.06 -23.16 -4.50
C PRO A 199 6.92 -24.57 -3.88
N LYS A 200 8.06 -25.25 -3.67
CA LYS A 200 8.13 -26.58 -3.08
C LYS A 200 8.10 -26.48 -1.56
N GLU A 201 7.58 -27.52 -0.91
CA GLU A 201 7.49 -27.64 0.54
C GLU A 201 8.82 -27.35 1.24
N GLU A 202 9.93 -27.91 0.77
CA GLU A 202 11.28 -27.68 1.33
C GLU A 202 11.69 -26.19 1.39
N HIS A 203 11.30 -25.38 0.40
CA HIS A 203 11.60 -23.95 0.37
C HIS A 203 10.67 -23.17 1.31
N ILE A 204 9.42 -23.60 1.45
CA ILE A 204 8.45 -23.00 2.38
C ILE A 204 8.80 -23.33 3.83
N GLU A 205 9.23 -24.55 4.13
CA GLU A 205 9.76 -24.92 5.45
C GLU A 205 10.99 -24.07 5.79
N SER A 206 11.87 -23.83 4.81
CA SER A 206 13.02 -22.94 5.00
C SER A 206 12.58 -21.49 5.28
N LEU A 207 11.49 -21.02 4.68
CA LEU A 207 10.88 -19.72 4.99
C LEU A 207 10.27 -19.69 6.40
N ASN A 208 9.55 -20.74 6.80
CA ASN A 208 8.98 -20.84 8.13
C ASN A 208 10.07 -20.76 9.20
N ARG A 209 11.13 -21.58 9.08
CA ARG A 209 12.29 -21.56 9.99
C ARG A 209 13.05 -20.23 9.97
N PHE A 210 13.13 -19.58 8.81
CA PHE A 210 13.68 -18.23 8.72
C PHE A 210 12.87 -17.26 9.59
N PHE A 211 11.55 -17.20 9.44
CA PHE A 211 10.70 -16.33 10.25
C PHE A 211 10.74 -16.68 11.73
N GLU A 212 10.70 -17.97 12.09
CA GLU A 212 10.88 -18.44 13.47
C GLU A 212 12.18 -17.91 14.09
N SER A 213 13.28 -17.98 13.34
CA SER A 213 14.60 -17.50 13.77
C SER A 213 14.70 -15.98 13.91
N LEU A 214 13.76 -15.22 13.33
CA LEU A 214 13.68 -13.76 13.51
C LEU A 214 13.00 -13.37 14.82
N ILE A 215 12.16 -14.25 15.39
CA ILE A 215 11.32 -13.93 16.55
C ILE A 215 12.14 -13.41 17.74
N PRO A 216 13.28 -14.02 18.13
CA PRO A 216 14.07 -13.54 19.27
C PRO A 216 14.52 -12.08 19.17
N TYR A 217 14.64 -11.52 17.96
CA TYR A 217 15.02 -10.12 17.76
C TYR A 217 13.91 -9.12 18.13
N MET A 218 12.64 -9.54 18.12
CA MET A 218 11.49 -8.70 18.50
C MET A 218 11.36 -8.49 20.01
N PHE A 219 12.13 -9.25 20.78
CA PHE A 219 12.10 -9.26 22.24
C PHE A 219 13.45 -8.88 22.83
N ARG A 220 13.49 -8.79 24.15
CA ARG A 220 14.69 -8.50 24.92
C ARG A 220 15.60 -9.73 24.94
N PRO A 221 16.91 -9.61 24.64
CA PRO A 221 17.86 -10.69 24.87
C PRO A 221 17.99 -11.03 26.36
N GLU A 222 18.13 -12.31 26.71
CA GLU A 222 18.24 -12.77 28.10
C GLU A 222 19.40 -12.12 28.87
N SER A 223 20.49 -11.77 28.18
CA SER A 223 21.68 -11.14 28.77
C SER A 223 21.48 -9.67 29.17
N VAL A 224 20.34 -9.05 28.80
CA VAL A 224 20.09 -7.62 29.02
C VAL A 224 19.19 -7.41 30.24
N THR A 225 19.73 -6.78 31.29
CA THR A 225 19.02 -6.53 32.56
C THR A 225 18.25 -5.22 32.61
N SER A 226 18.57 -4.25 31.75
CA SER A 226 17.88 -2.96 31.64
C SER A 226 17.49 -2.70 30.18
N TRP A 227 16.21 -2.39 29.95
CA TRP A 227 15.64 -2.17 28.63
C TRP A 227 14.46 -1.21 28.71
N ARG A 228 14.06 -0.67 27.56
CA ARG A 228 12.79 0.02 27.35
C ARG A 228 11.89 -0.84 26.49
N GLU A 229 10.58 -0.69 26.65
CA GLU A 229 9.58 -1.52 25.95
C GLU A 229 9.69 -1.44 24.42
N TRP A 230 10.17 -0.31 23.91
CA TRP A 230 10.36 -0.05 22.48
C TRP A 230 11.76 -0.37 21.93
N ASP A 231 12.69 -0.90 22.74
CA ASP A 231 14.12 -1.05 22.32
C ASP A 231 14.29 -1.95 21.07
N SER A 232 13.37 -2.88 20.85
CA SER A 232 13.35 -3.79 19.71
C SER A 232 12.38 -3.38 18.59
N ASP A 233 11.81 -2.16 18.64
CA ASP A 233 10.77 -1.72 17.69
C ASP A 233 11.25 -1.70 16.23
N ASN A 234 12.54 -1.42 15.98
CA ASN A 234 13.09 -1.51 14.62
C ASN A 234 12.94 -2.94 14.05
N PHE A 235 13.19 -3.96 14.86
CA PHE A 235 12.99 -5.36 14.45
C PHE A 235 11.52 -5.71 14.32
N ARG A 236 10.65 -5.25 15.23
CA ARG A 236 9.19 -5.43 15.14
C ARG A 236 8.62 -4.86 13.84
N PHE A 237 9.12 -3.70 13.39
CA PHE A 237 8.74 -3.13 12.10
C PHE A 237 9.23 -3.99 10.94
N ILE A 238 10.54 -4.29 10.93
CA ILE A 238 11.22 -5.02 9.85
C ILE A 238 10.59 -6.39 9.63
N ILE A 239 10.42 -7.16 10.71
CA ILE A 239 9.94 -8.55 10.62
C ILE A 239 8.48 -8.58 10.17
N HIS A 240 7.65 -7.67 10.69
CA HIS A 240 6.30 -7.48 10.18
C HIS A 240 6.25 -7.11 8.70
N GLU A 241 7.08 -6.15 8.26
CA GLU A 241 7.18 -5.75 6.84
C GLU A 241 7.53 -6.97 5.98
N LEU A 242 8.54 -7.75 6.38
CA LEU A 242 8.95 -8.97 5.66
C LEU A 242 7.85 -10.02 5.60
N PHE A 243 7.20 -10.32 6.73
CA PHE A 243 6.14 -11.33 6.77
C PHE A 243 4.95 -10.93 5.88
N LEU A 244 4.55 -9.66 5.94
CA LEU A 244 3.49 -9.13 5.10
C LEU A 244 3.83 -9.24 3.60
N TYR A 245 5.08 -8.97 3.21
CA TYR A 245 5.52 -9.18 1.82
C TYR A 245 5.53 -10.66 1.41
N ALA A 246 5.95 -11.58 2.28
CA ALA A 246 5.93 -13.00 1.97
C ALA A 246 4.51 -13.47 1.63
N ILE A 247 3.54 -13.13 2.48
CA ILE A 247 2.13 -13.48 2.27
C ILE A 247 1.57 -12.76 1.03
N ALA A 248 1.84 -11.46 0.86
CA ALA A 248 1.40 -10.71 -0.32
C ALA A 248 1.90 -11.33 -1.64
N ILE A 249 3.16 -11.76 -1.68
CA ILE A 249 3.75 -12.38 -2.88
C ILE A 249 3.12 -13.76 -3.14
N LEU A 250 3.00 -14.60 -2.11
CA LEU A 250 2.41 -15.93 -2.25
C LEU A 250 0.95 -15.84 -2.69
N VAL A 251 0.15 -15.00 -2.05
CA VAL A 251 -1.26 -14.78 -2.38
C VAL A 251 -1.42 -14.16 -3.77
N LYS A 252 -0.61 -13.16 -4.14
CA LYS A 252 -0.63 -12.55 -5.48
C LYS A 252 -0.33 -13.55 -6.59
N LEU A 253 0.56 -14.50 -6.33
CA LEU A 253 0.93 -15.56 -7.28
C LEU A 253 0.08 -16.84 -7.12
N GLU A 254 -1.04 -16.75 -6.39
CA GLU A 254 -1.99 -17.84 -6.12
C GLU A 254 -1.33 -19.09 -5.53
N ARG A 255 -0.23 -18.92 -4.78
CA ARG A 255 0.44 -19.96 -3.99
C ARG A 255 -0.26 -20.15 -2.65
N PHE A 256 -1.56 -20.42 -2.69
CA PHE A 256 -2.44 -20.47 -1.52
C PHE A 256 -2.05 -21.57 -0.54
N GLN A 257 -1.66 -22.74 -1.05
CA GLN A 257 -1.21 -23.84 -0.21
C GLN A 257 0.06 -23.46 0.58
N GLN A 258 1.03 -22.85 -0.10
CA GLN A 258 2.29 -22.42 0.51
C GLN A 258 2.08 -21.27 1.50
N ALA A 259 1.18 -20.33 1.21
CA ALA A 259 0.78 -19.31 2.16
C ALA A 259 0.11 -19.94 3.39
N SER A 260 -0.84 -20.87 3.18
CA SER A 260 -1.52 -21.60 4.25
C SER A 260 -0.54 -22.34 5.16
N MET A 261 0.53 -22.95 4.63
CA MET A 261 1.57 -23.57 5.45
C MET A 261 2.22 -22.59 6.45
N LEU A 262 2.48 -21.34 6.04
CA LEU A 262 3.03 -20.32 6.93
C LEU A 262 2.02 -19.80 7.96
N LEU A 263 0.71 -19.95 7.70
CA LEU A 263 -0.36 -19.48 8.58
C LEU A 263 -0.86 -20.58 9.54
N SER A 264 -0.73 -21.84 9.15
CA SER A 264 -1.20 -23.00 9.94
C SER A 264 -0.11 -23.57 10.84
N GLN A 265 1.17 -23.36 10.51
CA GLN A 265 2.28 -23.78 11.38
C GLN A 265 2.47 -22.78 12.51
N SER A 266 2.42 -23.26 13.76
CA SER A 266 2.84 -22.47 14.92
C SER A 266 4.35 -22.27 14.94
N TYR A 267 4.79 -21.19 15.56
CA TYR A 267 6.19 -20.79 15.67
C TYR A 267 6.69 -20.98 17.10
N TYR A 268 7.89 -21.53 17.24
CA TYR A 268 8.49 -21.79 18.55
C TYR A 268 9.11 -20.53 19.18
N VAL A 269 8.70 -20.22 20.41
CA VAL A 269 9.16 -19.09 21.22
C VAL A 269 9.59 -19.62 22.60
N PRO A 270 10.88 -19.96 22.80
CA PRO A 270 11.32 -20.66 24.01
C PRO A 270 11.06 -19.84 25.28
N GLY A 271 11.29 -18.53 25.25
CA GLY A 271 11.15 -17.66 26.43
C GLY A 271 9.71 -17.55 26.97
N ASN A 272 8.69 -18.05 26.28
CA ASN A 272 7.32 -18.03 26.78
C ASN A 272 7.11 -18.99 27.96
N SER A 273 7.86 -20.10 28.02
CA SER A 273 7.74 -21.06 29.14
C SER A 273 8.08 -20.43 30.48
N ASP A 274 9.02 -19.48 30.51
CA ASP A 274 9.45 -18.78 31.72
C ASP A 274 8.34 -17.93 32.34
N TYR A 275 7.33 -17.59 31.53
CA TYR A 275 6.15 -16.82 31.94
C TYR A 275 4.86 -17.66 31.98
N GLY A 276 4.97 -18.99 31.89
CA GLY A 276 3.83 -19.91 31.87
C GLY A 276 2.93 -19.75 30.64
N ARG A 277 3.46 -19.22 29.53
CA ARG A 277 2.75 -19.05 28.26
C ARG A 277 3.07 -20.20 27.31
N ASP A 278 2.23 -20.41 26.30
CA ASP A 278 2.48 -21.40 25.27
C ASP A 278 3.74 -21.04 24.46
N VAL A 279 4.62 -22.02 24.28
CA VAL A 279 5.86 -21.89 23.51
C VAL A 279 5.59 -22.00 22.01
N MET A 280 4.45 -22.54 21.59
CA MET A 280 4.03 -22.57 20.19
C MET A 280 2.99 -21.48 19.98
N VAL A 281 3.34 -20.41 19.26
CA VAL A 281 2.46 -19.27 19.03
C VAL A 281 2.03 -19.18 17.57
N SER A 282 0.89 -18.52 17.32
CA SER A 282 0.43 -18.26 15.96
C SER A 282 1.31 -17.22 15.25
N TYR A 283 1.14 -17.05 13.94
CA TYR A 283 1.84 -16.01 13.18
C TYR A 283 1.48 -14.57 13.61
N SER A 284 0.47 -14.39 14.48
CA SER A 284 0.14 -13.10 15.08
C SER A 284 1.34 -12.48 15.80
N VAL A 285 2.29 -13.31 16.26
CA VAL A 285 3.54 -12.88 16.90
C VAL A 285 4.36 -11.90 16.05
N PHE A 286 4.28 -11.97 14.72
CA PHE A 286 5.02 -11.06 13.84
C PHE A 286 4.46 -9.63 13.81
N ARG A 287 3.28 -9.41 14.40
CA ARG A 287 2.65 -8.10 14.54
C ARG A 287 2.69 -7.68 16.00
N GLN A 288 3.86 -7.24 16.44
CA GLN A 288 4.01 -6.59 17.75
C GLN A 288 3.64 -5.10 17.69
N CYS A 289 3.21 -4.54 18.83
CA CYS A 289 2.98 -3.11 19.00
C CYS A 289 4.29 -2.32 18.93
N MET A 290 4.20 -1.04 18.55
CA MET A 290 5.35 -0.17 18.31
C MET A 290 5.19 1.19 19.00
N GLU A 291 5.48 1.25 20.30
CA GLU A 291 5.36 2.47 21.10
C GLU A 291 6.27 3.60 20.61
N SER A 292 7.43 3.28 20.01
CA SER A 292 8.33 4.30 19.47
C SER A 292 7.68 5.15 18.39
N LEU A 293 6.83 4.56 17.54
CA LEU A 293 6.11 5.28 16.49
C LEU A 293 4.95 6.09 17.06
N GLU A 294 4.29 5.60 18.11
CA GLU A 294 3.28 6.39 18.83
C GLU A 294 3.91 7.61 19.51
N TYR A 295 5.05 7.40 20.19
CA TYR A 295 5.84 8.47 20.80
C TYR A 295 6.28 9.49 19.76
N ARG A 296 6.84 9.04 18.61
CA ARG A 296 7.21 9.92 17.50
C ARG A 296 6.04 10.76 17.01
N ASN A 297 4.89 10.15 16.79
CA ASN A 297 3.68 10.81 16.31
C ASN A 297 3.24 11.94 17.28
N LYS A 298 3.29 11.67 18.59
CA LYS A 298 2.99 12.63 19.65
C LYS A 298 4.05 13.73 19.74
N ARG A 299 5.33 13.38 19.84
CA ARG A 299 6.48 14.29 19.98
C ARG A 299 6.57 15.29 18.84
N LEU A 300 6.43 14.80 17.60
CA LEU A 300 6.50 15.61 16.39
C LEU A 300 5.15 16.24 16.00
N LYS A 301 4.08 15.98 16.75
CA LYS A 301 2.71 16.47 16.50
C LYS A 301 2.25 16.21 15.06
N LEU A 302 2.57 15.03 14.50
CA LEU A 302 2.30 14.71 13.10
C LEU A 302 0.82 14.49 12.81
N ARG A 303 0.02 14.17 13.85
CA ARG A 303 -1.44 13.92 13.76
C ARG A 303 -1.77 12.85 12.72
N ARG A 304 -0.96 11.79 12.68
CA ARG A 304 -1.19 10.63 11.79
C ARG A 304 -1.98 9.56 12.52
N LEU A 305 -2.82 8.82 11.79
CA LEU A 305 -3.59 7.70 12.34
C LEU A 305 -2.71 6.49 12.67
N SER A 306 -1.74 6.18 11.81
CA SER A 306 -0.69 5.18 12.07
C SER A 306 0.57 5.52 11.27
N LEU A 307 1.67 5.83 11.97
CA LEU A 307 2.96 6.03 11.30
C LEU A 307 3.49 4.72 10.70
N ARG A 308 3.17 3.57 11.30
CA ARG A 308 3.58 2.28 10.76
C ARG A 308 2.97 2.04 9.38
N ALA A 309 1.68 2.33 9.24
CA ALA A 309 0.98 2.23 7.97
C ALA A 309 1.53 3.20 6.91
N ASP A 310 1.82 4.45 7.30
CA ASP A 310 2.45 5.44 6.42
C ASP A 310 3.79 4.92 5.89
N LEU A 311 4.63 4.41 6.78
CA LEU A 311 5.92 3.84 6.42
C LEU A 311 5.77 2.66 5.47
N LEU A 312 4.88 1.70 5.77
CA LEU A 312 4.62 0.55 4.90
C LEU A 312 4.18 0.99 3.49
N LYS A 313 3.34 2.02 3.39
CA LYS A 313 2.86 2.57 2.11
C LYS A 313 3.96 3.27 1.32
N GLU A 314 4.70 4.18 1.93
CA GLU A 314 5.80 4.91 1.28
C GLU A 314 6.86 3.93 0.77
N ARG A 315 7.23 2.98 1.62
CA ARG A 315 8.26 1.97 1.36
C ARG A 315 7.86 0.93 0.31
N CYS A 316 6.56 0.76 0.06
CA CYS A 316 6.06 -0.16 -0.96
C CYS A 316 6.37 0.29 -2.40
N GLN A 317 6.45 1.60 -2.65
CA GLN A 317 6.57 2.18 -4.00
C GLN A 317 7.78 1.68 -4.80
N THR A 318 8.83 1.22 -4.13
CA THR A 318 10.09 0.77 -4.76
C THR A 318 10.21 -0.74 -4.94
N THR A 319 9.20 -1.52 -4.52
CA THR A 319 9.29 -3.00 -4.50
C THR A 319 8.84 -3.69 -5.79
N GLY A 320 8.13 -2.98 -6.67
CA GLY A 320 7.44 -3.60 -7.81
C GLY A 320 6.19 -4.40 -7.43
N ILE A 321 5.76 -4.33 -6.17
CA ILE A 321 4.49 -4.89 -5.69
C ILE A 321 3.55 -3.72 -5.43
N ASP A 322 2.38 -3.72 -6.06
CA ASP A 322 1.36 -2.71 -5.80
C ASP A 322 0.85 -2.83 -4.36
N PHE A 323 0.66 -1.68 -3.70
CA PHE A 323 0.21 -1.58 -2.32
C PHE A 323 -1.12 -2.31 -2.05
N ARG A 324 -2.00 -2.43 -3.06
CA ARG A 324 -3.25 -3.21 -2.94
C ARG A 324 -3.01 -4.67 -2.57
N TYR A 325 -1.89 -5.26 -2.99
CA TYR A 325 -1.56 -6.66 -2.69
C TYR A 325 -1.08 -6.82 -1.24
N LEU A 326 -0.41 -5.81 -0.68
CA LEU A 326 -0.13 -5.77 0.75
C LEU A 326 -1.42 -5.63 1.53
N MET A 327 -2.33 -4.72 1.15
CA MET A 327 -3.63 -4.59 1.83
C MET A 327 -4.43 -5.89 1.78
N GLN A 328 -4.43 -6.59 0.65
CA GLN A 328 -5.07 -7.91 0.55
C GLN A 328 -4.44 -8.93 1.49
N ALA A 329 -3.10 -8.97 1.60
CA ALA A 329 -2.41 -9.87 2.52
C ALA A 329 -2.72 -9.54 3.99
N ASP A 330 -2.71 -8.26 4.35
CA ASP A 330 -3.03 -7.77 5.69
C ASP A 330 -4.46 -8.16 6.10
N PHE A 331 -5.40 -8.05 5.16
CA PHE A 331 -6.78 -8.51 5.36
C PHE A 331 -6.90 -10.03 5.46
N VAL A 332 -6.17 -10.80 4.64
CA VAL A 332 -6.13 -12.27 4.74
C VAL A 332 -5.65 -12.71 6.13
N LEU A 333 -4.58 -12.09 6.63
CA LEU A 333 -4.01 -12.36 7.96
C LEU A 333 -5.00 -12.02 9.08
N PHE A 334 -5.66 -10.87 9.00
CA PHE A 334 -6.72 -10.48 9.92
C PHE A 334 -7.87 -11.49 9.95
N ILE A 335 -8.45 -11.82 8.79
CA ILE A 335 -9.58 -12.76 8.74
C ILE A 335 -9.18 -14.14 9.21
N ARG A 336 -7.97 -14.61 8.84
CA ARG A 336 -7.51 -15.93 9.26
C ARG A 336 -7.31 -16.02 10.76
N THR A 337 -6.78 -15.00 11.44
CA THR A 337 -6.70 -15.02 12.91
C THR A 337 -8.09 -14.95 13.53
N GLU A 338 -8.96 -14.05 13.05
CA GLU A 338 -10.29 -13.86 13.63
C GLU A 338 -11.20 -15.11 13.55
N LEU A 339 -11.04 -15.93 12.52
CA LEU A 339 -11.76 -17.22 12.42
C LEU A 339 -11.44 -18.20 13.55
N TYR A 340 -10.24 -18.11 14.13
CA TYR A 340 -9.74 -19.06 15.13
C TYR A 340 -9.31 -18.41 16.44
N ALA A 341 -9.53 -17.10 16.60
CA ALA A 341 -9.15 -16.38 17.81
C ALA A 341 -9.94 -16.93 19.00
N GLU A 342 -9.22 -17.62 19.90
CA GLU A 342 -9.75 -18.10 21.18
C GLU A 342 -9.71 -17.01 22.26
N ASP A 343 -8.75 -16.09 22.14
CA ASP A 343 -8.52 -14.95 23.05
C ASP A 343 -8.34 -13.63 22.30
N LEU A 344 -8.72 -12.52 22.94
CA LEU A 344 -8.51 -11.15 22.41
C LEU A 344 -7.04 -10.80 22.15
N PHE A 345 -6.11 -11.54 22.77
CA PHE A 345 -4.67 -11.32 22.67
C PHE A 345 -4.01 -12.08 21.50
N ASP A 346 -4.72 -12.99 20.82
CA ASP A 346 -4.21 -13.75 19.67
C ASP A 346 -4.86 -13.28 18.35
N SER A 347 -4.86 -11.96 18.12
CA SER A 347 -5.45 -11.35 16.91
C SER A 347 -4.42 -10.56 16.10
N TRP A 348 -4.48 -10.69 14.78
CA TRP A 348 -3.71 -9.87 13.86
C TRP A 348 -4.44 -8.54 13.61
N TRP A 349 -4.00 -7.44 14.22
CA TRP A 349 -4.55 -6.15 13.83
C TRP A 349 -3.99 -5.70 12.47
N PRO A 350 -4.84 -5.46 11.46
CA PRO A 350 -4.43 -5.06 10.13
C PRO A 350 -3.95 -3.62 10.14
N GLU A 351 -2.68 -3.36 9.83
CA GLU A 351 -2.08 -2.03 9.92
C GLU A 351 -2.47 -1.10 8.77
N ILE A 352 -2.62 -1.63 7.55
CA ILE A 352 -2.67 -0.82 6.32
C ILE A 352 -4.06 -0.71 5.71
N LEU A 353 -5.07 -1.35 6.30
CA LEU A 353 -6.46 -1.20 5.88
C LEU A 353 -7.04 0.19 6.17
N LEU A 354 -6.33 1.06 6.90
CA LEU A 354 -6.67 2.48 6.99
C LEU A 354 -6.64 3.19 5.63
N TYR A 355 -5.93 2.62 4.65
CA TYR A 355 -5.84 3.13 3.29
C TYR A 355 -6.92 2.58 2.35
N LEU A 356 -7.88 1.81 2.88
CA LEU A 356 -9.09 1.51 2.14
C LEU A 356 -9.78 2.83 1.77
N GLY A 357 -9.99 3.05 0.48
CA GLY A 357 -10.69 4.23 -0.01
C GLY A 357 -12.14 4.30 0.46
N HIS A 358 -12.86 5.37 0.10
CA HIS A 358 -14.23 5.59 0.56
C HIS A 358 -15.24 4.48 0.18
N PHE A 359 -15.03 3.81 -0.95
CA PHE A 359 -15.89 2.72 -1.43
C PHE A 359 -15.04 1.52 -1.83
N PRO A 360 -14.52 0.75 -0.85
CA PRO A 360 -13.66 -0.37 -1.17
C PRO A 360 -14.50 -1.51 -1.76
N GLY A 361 -14.13 -1.95 -2.95
CA GLY A 361 -14.62 -3.22 -3.51
C GLY A 361 -13.98 -4.42 -2.79
N PRO A 362 -14.43 -5.64 -3.11
CA PRO A 362 -13.79 -6.85 -2.61
C PRO A 362 -12.32 -6.93 -3.04
N PHE A 363 -11.47 -7.53 -2.21
CA PHE A 363 -10.11 -7.83 -2.64
C PHE A 363 -10.13 -8.87 -3.76
N GLU A 364 -9.10 -8.82 -4.61
CA GLU A 364 -9.06 -9.54 -5.89
C GLU A 364 -9.29 -11.05 -5.73
N ILE A 365 -8.70 -11.69 -4.72
CA ILE A 365 -8.88 -13.13 -4.51
C ILE A 365 -10.33 -13.50 -4.18
N PHE A 366 -11.05 -12.66 -3.43
CA PHE A 366 -12.45 -12.90 -3.09
C PHE A 366 -13.40 -12.54 -4.24
N ALA A 367 -13.04 -11.53 -5.04
CA ALA A 367 -13.74 -11.23 -6.28
C ALA A 367 -13.62 -12.40 -7.28
N ARG A 368 -12.43 -13.02 -7.39
CA ARG A 368 -12.21 -14.21 -8.22
C ARG A 368 -12.91 -15.45 -7.67
N ALA A 369 -13.06 -15.55 -6.35
CA ALA A 369 -13.77 -16.64 -5.67
C ALA A 369 -15.30 -16.62 -5.85
N GLU A 370 -15.84 -15.75 -6.72
CA GLU A 370 -17.18 -15.96 -7.28
C GLU A 370 -17.26 -17.31 -8.03
N SER A 371 -16.17 -17.76 -8.64
CA SER A 371 -16.05 -19.10 -9.22
C SER A 371 -15.79 -20.15 -8.14
N LYS A 372 -16.58 -21.21 -8.13
CA LYS A 372 -16.40 -22.38 -7.26
C LYS A 372 -15.00 -22.97 -7.42
N ARG A 373 -14.54 -23.18 -8.66
CA ARG A 373 -13.19 -23.72 -8.92
C ARG A 373 -12.07 -22.87 -8.32
N TYR A 374 -12.23 -21.54 -8.31
CA TYR A 374 -11.25 -20.65 -7.70
C TYR A 374 -11.32 -20.70 -6.17
N PHE A 375 -12.53 -20.67 -5.60
CA PHE A 375 -12.75 -20.79 -4.16
C PHE A 375 -12.12 -22.08 -3.60
N GLU A 376 -12.28 -23.22 -4.27
CA GLU A 376 -11.68 -24.50 -3.85
C GLU A 376 -10.15 -24.43 -3.72
N LYS A 377 -9.47 -23.61 -4.53
CA LYS A 377 -8.01 -23.40 -4.41
C LYS A 377 -7.65 -22.46 -3.27
N MET A 378 -8.47 -21.43 -3.05
CA MET A 378 -8.19 -20.35 -2.11
C MET A 378 -8.55 -20.72 -0.66
N LYS A 379 -9.58 -21.56 -0.45
CA LYS A 379 -10.17 -21.83 0.88
C LYS A 379 -9.15 -22.32 1.92
N CYS A 380 -8.07 -22.98 1.50
CA CYS A 380 -7.01 -23.42 2.40
C CYS A 380 -6.29 -22.26 3.12
N LEU A 381 -6.30 -21.04 2.58
CA LEU A 381 -5.82 -19.85 3.30
C LEU A 381 -6.56 -19.63 4.62
N PHE A 382 -7.83 -19.98 4.65
CA PHE A 382 -8.73 -19.78 5.78
C PHE A 382 -9.03 -21.07 6.55
N ASP A 383 -8.58 -22.22 6.03
CA ASP A 383 -8.87 -23.56 6.59
C ASP A 383 -10.37 -23.82 6.79
N ILE A 384 -11.12 -23.31 5.81
CA ILE A 384 -12.57 -23.47 5.71
C ILE A 384 -12.92 -24.48 4.62
N GLN A 385 -14.11 -25.07 4.72
CA GLN A 385 -14.65 -25.97 3.71
C GLN A 385 -15.62 -25.28 2.76
N SER A 386 -16.35 -24.27 3.24
CA SER A 386 -17.39 -23.57 2.50
C SER A 386 -17.45 -22.07 2.83
N PRO A 387 -18.09 -21.23 1.99
CA PRO A 387 -18.32 -19.82 2.33
C PRO A 387 -19.13 -19.61 3.62
N ASP A 388 -19.91 -20.61 4.03
CA ASP A 388 -20.75 -20.55 5.22
C ASP A 388 -19.93 -20.51 6.51
N ASP A 389 -18.69 -20.99 6.48
CA ASP A 389 -17.79 -20.97 7.63
C ASP A 389 -17.41 -19.52 8.05
N PHE A 390 -17.59 -18.53 7.16
CA PHE A 390 -17.44 -17.12 7.51
C PHE A 390 -18.67 -16.53 8.23
N LYS A 391 -19.84 -17.16 8.16
CA LYS A 391 -21.11 -16.55 8.60
C LYS A 391 -21.09 -16.22 10.08
N GLN A 392 -20.65 -17.16 10.93
CA GLN A 392 -20.61 -16.95 12.37
C GLN A 392 -19.76 -15.72 12.73
N LEU A 393 -18.54 -15.63 12.18
CA LEU A 393 -17.66 -14.48 12.41
C LEU A 393 -18.32 -13.15 11.99
N LEU A 394 -18.95 -13.13 10.81
CA LEU A 394 -19.62 -11.93 10.29
C LEU A 394 -20.85 -11.53 11.12
N GLU A 395 -21.62 -12.50 11.60
CA GLU A 395 -22.75 -12.28 12.49
C GLU A 395 -22.31 -11.73 13.85
N GLU A 396 -21.20 -12.22 14.39
CA GLU A 396 -20.62 -11.71 15.64
C GLU A 396 -20.22 -10.23 15.53
N TYR A 397 -19.65 -9.80 14.40
CA TYR A 397 -19.39 -8.38 14.15
C TYR A 397 -20.68 -7.57 13.99
N GLN A 398 -21.69 -8.08 13.28
CA GLN A 398 -22.96 -7.38 13.10
C GLN A 398 -23.72 -7.20 14.42
N GLN A 399 -23.64 -8.19 15.31
CA GLN A 399 -24.27 -8.17 16.64
C GLN A 399 -23.45 -7.39 17.67
N GLY A 400 -22.26 -6.89 17.31
CA GLY A 400 -21.36 -6.18 18.22
C GLY A 400 -20.74 -7.07 19.30
N LYS A 401 -20.73 -8.40 19.11
CA LYS A 401 -20.03 -9.36 20.00
C LYS A 401 -18.51 -9.28 19.83
N ARG A 402 -18.06 -8.88 18.64
CA ARG A 402 -16.67 -8.58 18.32
C ARG A 402 -16.53 -7.16 17.81
N GLU A 403 -15.41 -6.52 18.12
CA GLU A 403 -15.08 -5.20 17.62
C GLU A 403 -14.16 -5.28 16.41
N LEU A 404 -14.51 -4.53 15.36
CA LEU A 404 -13.63 -4.37 14.20
C LEU A 404 -12.55 -3.33 14.49
N PRO A 405 -11.35 -3.49 13.90
CA PRO A 405 -10.33 -2.46 13.92
C PRO A 405 -10.87 -1.10 13.45
N ARG A 406 -10.52 -0.03 14.18
CA ARG A 406 -10.95 1.34 13.88
C ARG A 406 -9.78 2.32 13.93
N TRP A 407 -9.80 3.27 13.01
CA TRP A 407 -8.96 4.45 13.01
C TRP A 407 -9.87 5.67 13.14
N GLU A 408 -9.95 6.22 14.35
CA GLU A 408 -10.95 7.23 14.72
C GLU A 408 -12.38 6.76 14.38
N ARG A 409 -13.03 7.41 13.41
CA ARG A 409 -14.40 7.08 12.97
C ARG A 409 -14.44 6.14 11.76
N HIS A 410 -13.28 5.74 11.25
CA HIS A 410 -13.17 4.89 10.08
C HIS A 410 -12.90 3.44 10.48
N SER A 411 -13.66 2.53 9.89
CA SER A 411 -13.46 1.08 9.96
C SER A 411 -13.80 0.50 8.59
N PHE A 412 -13.71 -0.81 8.43
CA PHE A 412 -14.03 -1.50 7.18
C PHE A 412 -15.17 -2.49 7.37
N ASN A 413 -15.76 -2.95 6.26
CA ASN A 413 -16.79 -3.97 6.27
C ASN A 413 -16.21 -5.31 5.75
N PRO A 414 -15.91 -6.28 6.63
CA PRO A 414 -15.35 -7.57 6.22
C PRO A 414 -16.23 -8.31 5.21
N ALA A 415 -17.56 -8.26 5.35
CA ALA A 415 -18.48 -8.93 4.43
C ALA A 415 -18.37 -8.39 2.99
N LEU A 416 -18.15 -7.08 2.85
CA LEU A 416 -17.90 -6.44 1.56
C LEU A 416 -16.55 -6.85 0.98
N LEU A 417 -15.49 -6.80 1.78
CA LEU A 417 -14.13 -7.13 1.36
C LEU A 417 -13.96 -8.62 0.99
N LEU A 418 -14.66 -9.51 1.70
CA LEU A 418 -14.76 -10.95 1.43
C LEU A 418 -15.66 -11.31 0.24
N ASN A 419 -16.38 -10.35 -0.34
CA ASN A 419 -17.38 -10.61 -1.38
C ASN A 419 -18.42 -11.67 -0.98
N ILE A 420 -18.81 -11.75 0.30
CA ILE A 420 -19.50 -12.93 0.87
C ILE A 420 -20.76 -13.34 0.10
N LYS A 421 -21.52 -12.35 -0.40
CA LYS A 421 -22.78 -12.57 -1.14
C LYS A 421 -22.58 -13.20 -2.51
N LYS A 422 -21.38 -13.10 -3.08
CA LYS A 422 -21.07 -13.59 -4.42
C LYS A 422 -20.08 -14.76 -4.44
N LEU A 423 -19.48 -15.11 -3.30
CA LEU A 423 -18.61 -16.30 -3.21
C LEU A 423 -19.36 -17.54 -3.71
N VAL A 424 -18.73 -18.30 -4.61
CA VAL A 424 -19.27 -19.57 -5.13
C VAL A 424 -20.65 -19.43 -5.81
N THR A 425 -20.95 -18.26 -6.38
CA THR A 425 -22.19 -18.04 -7.16
C THR A 425 -22.06 -18.44 -8.63
N ARG A 426 -20.83 -18.69 -9.09
CA ARG A 426 -20.51 -19.16 -10.43
C ARG A 426 -19.79 -20.52 -10.38
N PRO A 427 -19.92 -21.36 -11.42
CA PRO A 427 -19.21 -22.63 -11.51
C PRO A 427 -17.68 -22.54 -11.37
#